data_AF-A0A7C5RV87-F1
#
_entry.id   AF-A0A7C5RV87-F1
#
_cell.length_a   1.000
_cell.length_b   1.000
_cell.length_c   1.000
_cell.angle_alpha   90.00
_cell.angle_beta   90.00
_cell.angle_gamma   90.00
#
_symmetry.space_group_name_H-M   'P 1'
#
loop_
_entity.id
_entity.type
_entity.pdbx_description
1 polymer ?
#
loop_
_entity_poly.entity_id
_entity_poly.type
_entity_poly.pdbx_seq_one_letter_code
_entity_poly.pdbx_strand_id
1 'polypeptide(L)' 'MIRDSATILFDLDGTLADTSDDIYRSLNETLKKFNIEEVSFDIVLDFIGDGVKPLIQKILKYLGRIEEE' A
#
# COMPACT_ATOMS: atom_id res chain seq x y z
N MET A 1 -10.51 22.84 37.64
CA MET A 1 -9.54 21.85 37.10
C MET A 1 -9.79 21.75 35.61
N ILE A 2 -8.95 22.38 34.79
CA ILE A 2 -8.97 22.15 33.35
C ILE A 2 -8.20 20.84 33.14
N ARG A 3 -8.84 19.83 32.57
CA ARG A 3 -8.14 18.63 32.09
C ARG A 3 -7.45 19.02 30.80
N ASP A 4 -6.13 18.93 30.75
CA ASP A 4 -5.41 18.97 29.48
C ASP A 4 -5.96 17.86 28.59
N SER A 5 -6.57 18.25 27.48
CA SER A 5 -7.16 17.31 26.53
C SER A 5 -6.06 16.87 25.58
N ALA A 6 -5.64 15.61 25.70
CA ALA A 6 -4.68 15.02 24.79
C ALA A 6 -5.37 14.67 23.46
N THR A 7 -4.88 15.22 22.36
CA THR A 7 -5.28 14.81 21.02
C THR A 7 -4.47 13.60 20.60
N ILE A 8 -5.13 12.52 20.23
CA ILE A 8 -4.50 11.30 19.73
C ILE A 8 -4.96 11.11 18.28
N LEU A 9 -4.00 10.99 17.37
CA LEU A 9 -4.24 10.66 15.97
C LEU A 9 -3.85 9.21 15.73
N PHE A 10 -4.69 8.49 15.00
CA PHE A 10 -4.43 7.13 14.58
C PHE A 10 -4.36 7.10 13.06
N ASP A 11 -3.38 6.37 12.56
CA ASP A 11 -3.41 5.90 11.18
C ASP A 11 -4.46 4.79 11.03
N LEU A 12 -4.88 4.51 9.80
CA LEU A 12 -5.86 3.47 9.50
C LEU A 12 -5.18 2.13 9.22
N ASP A 13 -4.43 2.07 8.11
CA ASP A 13 -3.90 0.84 7.55
C ASP A 13 -2.74 0.31 8.42
N GLY A 14 -2.87 -0.92 8.91
CA GLY A 14 -1.90 -1.53 9.82
C GLY A 14 -1.91 -0.97 11.25
N THR A 15 -2.74 0.04 11.55
CA THR A 15 -2.91 0.58 12.92
C THR A 15 -4.28 0.26 13.50
N LEU A 16 -5.37 0.74 12.88
CA LEU A 16 -6.73 0.45 13.33
C LEU A 16 -7.33 -0.77 12.63
N ALA A 17 -6.87 -1.07 11.42
CA ALA A 17 -7.34 -2.20 10.63
C ALA A 17 -6.17 -2.89 9.90
N ASP A 18 -6.18 -4.22 9.88
CA ASP A 18 -5.30 -4.98 9.00
C ASP A 18 -5.93 -5.08 7.61
N THR A 19 -5.54 -4.15 6.73
CA THR A 19 -6.03 -4.03 5.35
C THR A 19 -5.04 -4.60 4.34
N SER A 20 -3.97 -5.26 4.80
CA SER A 20 -2.85 -5.71 3.96
C SER A 20 -3.29 -6.69 2.87
N ASP A 21 -4.11 -7.69 3.22
CA ASP A 21 -4.64 -8.69 2.29
C ASP A 21 -5.59 -8.09 1.25
N ASP A 22 -6.43 -7.12 1.65
CA ASP A 22 -7.35 -6.44 0.73
C ASP A 22 -6.59 -5.57 -0.29
N ILE A 23 -5.55 -4.86 0.16
CA ILE A 23 -4.68 -4.07 -0.72
C ILE A 23 -3.93 -4.98 -1.69
N TYR A 24 -3.36 -6.08 -1.19
CA TYR A 24 -2.68 -7.10 -2.00
C TYR A 24 -3.58 -7.66 -3.11
N ARG A 25 -4.80 -8.10 -2.76
CA ARG A 25 -5.76 -8.63 -3.74
C ARG A 25 -6.17 -7.58 -4.75
N SER A 26 -6.47 -6.36 -4.30
CA SER A 26 -6.91 -5.27 -5.17
C SER A 26 -5.82 -4.86 -6.17
N LEU A 27 -4.55 -4.82 -5.72
CA LEU A 27 -3.41 -4.56 -6.57
C LEU A 27 -3.24 -5.66 -7.63
N ASN A 28 -3.19 -6.93 -7.22
CA ASN A 28 -2.98 -8.04 -8.16
C ASN A 28 -4.13 -8.20 -9.16
N GLU A 29 -5.38 -8.01 -8.74
CA GLU A 29 -6.53 -7.95 -9.66
C GLU A 29 -6.39 -6.80 -10.67
N THR A 30 -5.80 -5.67 -10.27
CA THR A 30 -5.50 -4.57 -11.18
C THR A 30 -4.38 -4.93 -12.15
N LEU A 31 -3.25 -5.45 -11.69
CA LEU A 31 -2.13 -5.88 -12.55
C LEU A 31 -2.60 -6.88 -13.61
N LYS A 32 -3.38 -7.87 -13.20
CA LYS A 32 -3.99 -8.88 -14.08
C LYS A 32 -4.86 -8.26 -15.18
N LYS A 33 -5.68 -7.24 -14.86
CA LYS A 33 -6.50 -6.53 -15.88
C LYS A 33 -5.65 -5.84 -16.95
N PHE A 34 -4.41 -5.47 -16.63
CA PHE A 34 -3.46 -4.88 -17.56
C PHE A 34 -2.49 -5.89 -18.19
N ASN A 35 -2.70 -7.20 -17.97
CA ASN A 35 -1.81 -8.28 -18.41
C ASN A 35 -0.37 -8.14 -17.87
N ILE A 36 -0.24 -7.64 -16.64
CA ILE A 36 1.03 -7.55 -15.91
C ILE A 36 1.09 -8.71 -14.90
N GLU A 37 2.27 -9.27 -14.69
CA GLU A 37 2.50 -10.31 -13.68
C GLU A 37 2.07 -9.88 -12.27
N GLU A 38 1.52 -10.83 -11.52
CA GLU A 38 1.19 -10.64 -10.11
C GLU A 38 2.46 -10.58 -9.26
N VAL A 39 2.38 -9.85 -8.14
CA VAL A 39 3.45 -9.75 -7.14
C VAL A 39 3.09 -10.55 -5.89
N SER A 40 4.11 -10.96 -5.12
CA SER A 40 3.90 -11.66 -3.85
C SER A 40 3.39 -10.71 -2.76
N PHE A 41 2.75 -11.28 -1.74
CA PHE A 41 2.25 -10.53 -0.59
C PHE A 41 3.37 -9.74 0.12
N ASP A 42 4.54 -10.36 0.31
CA ASP A 42 5.69 -9.73 0.97
C ASP A 42 6.15 -8.45 0.24
N ILE A 43 6.18 -8.48 -1.10
CA ILE A 43 6.53 -7.29 -1.91
C ILE A 43 5.49 -6.18 -1.75
N VAL A 44 4.21 -6.53 -1.66
CA VAL A 44 3.15 -5.52 -1.44
C VAL A 44 3.28 -4.90 -0.06
N LEU A 45 3.51 -5.72 0.98
CA LEU A 45 3.72 -5.24 2.35
C LEU A 45 4.85 -4.22 2.46
N ASP A 46 5.97 -4.45 1.77
CA ASP A 46 7.12 -3.52 1.77
C ASP A 46 6.80 -2.16 1.14
N PHE A 47 5.73 -2.07 0.33
CA PHE A 47 5.38 -0.86 -0.43
C PHE A 47 4.10 -0.15 0.04
N ILE A 48 3.33 -0.74 0.97
CA ILE A 48 2.13 -0.12 1.58
C ILE A 48 2.52 1.06 2.49
N GLY A 49 1.65 2.07 2.58
CA GLY A 49 1.74 3.17 3.56
C GLY A 49 1.79 4.58 2.95
N ASP A 50 2.37 4.73 1.75
CA ASP A 50 2.49 6.04 1.08
C ASP A 50 1.29 6.38 0.17
N GLY A 51 0.22 5.59 0.26
CA GLY A 51 -0.96 5.69 -0.59
C GLY A 51 -0.83 5.00 -1.96
N VAL A 52 -1.91 5.07 -2.74
CA VAL A 52 -2.10 4.22 -3.93
C VAL A 52 -1.13 4.53 -5.07
N LYS A 53 -0.88 5.82 -5.37
CA LYS A 53 -0.01 6.20 -6.49
C LYS A 53 1.44 5.77 -6.24
N PRO A 54 2.06 6.05 -5.07
CA PRO A 54 3.40 5.53 -4.76
C PRO A 54 3.46 4.00 -4.78
N LEU A 55 2.45 3.30 -4.25
CA LEU A 55 2.39 1.83 -4.32
C LEU A 55 2.48 1.33 -5.76
N ILE A 56 1.64 1.85 -6.67
CA ILE A 56 1.65 1.45 -8.09
C ILE A 56 3.01 1.77 -8.73
N GLN A 57 3.58 2.94 -8.46
CA GLN A 57 4.88 3.32 -9.02
C GLN A 57 6.00 2.38 -8.54
N LYS A 58 6.07 2.07 -7.24
CA LYS A 58 7.05 1.14 -6.67
C LYS A 58 6.92 -0.25 -7.29
N ILE A 59 5.69 -0.74 -7.45
CA ILE A 59 5.42 -2.04 -8.07
C ILE A 59 5.86 -2.08 -9.54
N LEU A 60 5.49 -1.07 -10.33
CA LEU A 60 5.88 -1.01 -11.74
C LEU A 60 7.40 -0.87 -11.91
N LYS A 61 8.09 -0.16 -11.01
CA LYS A 61 9.56 -0.11 -10.96
C LYS A 61 10.16 -1.47 -10.61
N TYR A 62 9.65 -2.12 -9.57
CA TYR A 62 10.09 -3.47 -9.15
C TYR A 62 9.96 -4.50 -10.29
N LEU A 63 8.90 -4.40 -11.10
CA LEU A 63 8.68 -5.23 -12.27
C LEU A 63 9.45 -4.78 -13.54
N GLY A 64 10.26 -3.72 -13.45
CA GLY A 64 11.02 -3.19 -14.58
C GLY A 64 10.15 -2.60 -15.71
N ARG A 65 8.93 -2.14 -15.40
CA ARG A 65 7.98 -1.57 -16.37
C ARG A 65 8.18 -0.07 -16.58
N ILE A 66 8.82 0.61 -15.63
CA ILE A 66 9.18 2.04 -15.70
C ILE A 66 10.58 2.26 -15.09
N GLU A 67 11.27 3.32 -15.52
CA GLU A 67 12.62 3.66 -15.04
C GLU A 67 12.60 4.36 -13.67
N GLU A 68 13.75 4.32 -12.97
CA GLU A 68 13.98 5.18 -11.80
C GLU A 68 14.36 6.58 -12.26
N GLU A 69 13.52 7.57 -11.93
CA GLU A 69 13.92 9.00 -11.93
C GLU A 69 14.96 9.29 -10.84
#